data_AF-A0A1A6BA62-F1
#
_entry.id   AF-A0A1A6BA62-F1
#
_cell.length_a   1.000
_cell.length_b   1.000
_cell.length_c   1.000
_cell.angle_alpha   90.00
_cell.angle_beta   90.00
_cell.angle_gamma   90.00
#
_symmetry.space_group_name_H-M   'P 1'
#
loop_
_entity.id
_entity.type
_entity.pdbx_description
1 polymer ?
#
loop_
_entity_poly.entity_id
_entity_poly.type
_entity_poly.pdbx_seq_one_letter_code
_entity_poly.pdbx_strand_id
1 'polypeptide(L)'
;MTAPTDEFELIIPPGEHAERQMRLRRITRADVESAIRTCFEDQPGDGDNGDRHEGYAANGIHVLRVWILPGQIPSFMHTGDLTVKTVAWRGRRW
;
A
#
# COMPACT_ATOMS: atom_id res chain seq x y z
N MET A 1 -22.61 -16.18 -7.62
CA MET A 1 -21.90 -14.89 -7.58
C MET A 1 -20.54 -15.16 -6.95
N THR A 2 -19.52 -15.35 -7.77
CA THR A 2 -18.12 -15.42 -7.33
C THR A 2 -17.70 -14.00 -6.95
N ALA A 3 -17.25 -13.81 -5.70
CA ALA A 3 -16.62 -12.56 -5.29
C ALA A 3 -15.39 -12.30 -6.19
N PRO A 4 -15.04 -11.03 -6.50
CA PRO A 4 -13.82 -10.75 -7.24
C PRO A 4 -12.62 -11.24 -6.42
N THR A 5 -12.08 -12.38 -6.83
CA THR A 5 -10.88 -13.01 -6.30
C THR A 5 -9.68 -12.15 -6.68
N ASP A 6 -9.05 -11.57 -5.66
CA ASP A 6 -7.68 -11.05 -5.60
C ASP A 6 -7.14 -10.44 -6.90
N GLU A 7 -7.49 -9.17 -7.13
CA GLU A 7 -6.95 -8.41 -8.26
C GLU A 7 -5.44 -8.14 -8.14
N PHE A 8 -4.84 -8.26 -6.95
CA PHE A 8 -3.41 -8.06 -6.70
C PHE A 8 -2.81 -9.00 -5.64
N GLU A 9 -1.51 -9.26 -5.74
CA GLU A 9 -0.70 -9.88 -4.69
C GLU A 9 0.24 -8.84 -4.07
N LEU A 10 0.13 -8.63 -2.75
CA LEU A 10 1.07 -7.76 -2.03
C LEU A 10 2.37 -8.49 -1.73
N ILE A 11 3.46 -7.95 -2.25
CA ILE A 11 4.82 -8.34 -1.94
C ILE A 11 5.36 -7.33 -0.92
N ILE A 12 5.62 -7.80 0.30
CA ILE A 12 6.34 -7.05 1.32
C ILE A 12 7.72 -7.72 1.44
N PRO A 13 8.77 -7.15 0.84
CA PRO A 13 10.08 -7.75 0.87
C PRO A 13 10.57 -7.92 2.32
N PRO A 14 10.98 -9.12 2.73
CA PRO A 14 11.44 -9.38 4.10
C PRO A 14 12.77 -8.66 4.37
N GLY A 15 12.92 -8.10 5.58
CA GLY A 15 14.11 -7.35 5.99
C GLY A 15 14.21 -5.93 5.43
N GLU A 16 13.31 -5.54 4.53
CA GLU A 16 13.33 -4.23 3.88
C GLU A 16 12.65 -3.14 4.72
N HIS A 17 12.79 -1.90 4.23
CA HIS A 17 12.24 -0.72 4.86
C HIS A 17 10.74 -0.84 5.18
N ALA A 18 9.94 -1.42 4.28
CA ALA A 18 8.49 -1.59 4.44
C ALA A 18 8.13 -2.43 5.68
N GLU A 19 8.68 -3.64 5.81
CA GLU A 19 8.40 -4.53 6.94
C GLU A 19 8.79 -3.88 8.27
N ARG A 20 9.94 -3.20 8.31
CA ARG A 20 10.38 -2.46 9.49
C ARG A 20 9.39 -1.35 9.86
N GLN A 21 8.91 -0.56 8.90
CA GLN A 21 7.90 0.48 9.18
C GLN A 21 6.60 -0.12 9.67
N MET A 22 6.13 -1.22 9.07
CA MET A 22 4.93 -1.93 9.49
C MET A 22 5.02 -2.34 10.96
N ARG A 23 6.14 -2.96 11.35
CA ARG A 23 6.39 -3.35 12.74
C ARG A 23 6.43 -2.15 13.69
N LEU A 24 7.19 -1.10 13.35
CA LEU A 24 7.35 0.09 14.21
C LEU A 24 6.03 0.86 14.41
N ARG A 25 5.16 0.87 13.39
CA ARG A 25 3.93 1.66 13.37
C ARG A 25 2.68 0.85 13.71
N ARG A 26 2.84 -0.45 13.98
CA ARG A 26 1.73 -1.41 14.16
C ARG A 26 0.76 -1.40 12.99
N ILE A 27 1.29 -1.38 11.77
CA ILE A 27 0.51 -1.53 10.53
C ILE A 27 0.52 -3.01 10.16
N THR A 28 -0.66 -3.58 9.96
CA THR A 28 -0.82 -4.99 9.57
C THR A 28 -0.87 -5.13 8.05
N ARG A 29 -0.68 -6.36 7.55
CA ARG A 29 -0.90 -6.66 6.12
C ARG A 29 -2.33 -6.30 5.69
N ALA A 30 -3.33 -6.61 6.51
CA ALA A 30 -4.73 -6.29 6.24
C ALA A 30 -4.97 -4.77 6.12
N ASP A 31 -4.25 -3.94 6.88
CA ASP A 31 -4.34 -2.48 6.74
C ASP A 31 -3.82 -2.01 5.38
N VAL A 32 -2.72 -2.59 4.90
CA VAL A 32 -2.16 -2.28 3.58
C VAL A 32 -3.10 -2.74 2.48
N GLU A 33 -3.61 -3.98 2.55
CA GLU A 33 -4.58 -4.51 1.57
C GLU A 33 -5.85 -3.67 1.52
N SER A 34 -6.40 -3.31 2.68
CA SER A 34 -7.57 -2.44 2.76
C SER A 34 -7.28 -1.05 2.17
N ALA A 35 -6.11 -0.48 2.45
CA ALA A 35 -5.75 0.85 1.96
C ALA A 35 -5.58 0.88 0.44
N ILE A 36 -5.04 -0.18 -0.18
CA ILE A 36 -4.99 -0.31 -1.63
C ILE A 36 -6.40 -0.48 -2.21
N ARG A 37 -7.23 -1.37 -1.64
CA ARG A 37 -8.61 -1.61 -2.13
C ARG A 37 -9.53 -0.39 -2.02
N THR A 38 -9.32 0.43 -0.99
CA THR A 38 -10.13 1.62 -0.72
C THR A 38 -9.41 2.90 -1.12
N CYS A 39 -8.41 2.78 -1.99
CA CYS A 39 -7.60 3.90 -2.39
C CYS A 39 -8.48 4.98 -3.04
N PHE A 40 -8.34 6.20 -2.53
CA PHE A 40 -9.10 7.38 -2.99
C PHE A 40 -8.18 8.49 -3.48
N GLU A 41 -6.86 8.36 -3.27
CA GLU A 41 -5.87 9.33 -3.72
C GLU A 41 -4.61 8.59 -4.20
N ASP A 42 -4.35 8.70 -5.49
CA ASP A 42 -3.16 8.18 -6.16
C ASP A 42 -2.27 9.33 -6.60
N GLN A 43 -1.00 9.30 -6.22
CA GLN A 43 0.01 10.24 -6.68
C GLN A 43 1.17 9.48 -7.33
N PRO A 44 1.39 9.64 -8.64
CA PRO A 44 2.52 9.00 -9.30
C PRO A 44 3.83 9.52 -8.70
N GLY A 45 4.78 8.62 -8.51
CA GLY A 45 6.12 8.95 -8.05
C GLY A 45 7.03 9.38 -9.18
N ASP A 46 8.04 10.20 -8.87
CA ASP A 46 9.15 10.47 -9.79
C ASP A 46 10.10 9.27 -9.79
N GLY A 47 9.83 8.27 -10.64
CA GLY A 47 10.69 7.09 -10.83
C GLY A 47 11.04 6.40 -9.51
N ASP A 48 12.25 6.64 -9.00
CA ASP A 48 12.79 6.05 -7.77
C ASP A 48 11.93 6.24 -6.52
N ASN A 49 11.05 7.25 -6.50
CA ASN A 49 10.21 7.54 -5.33
C ASN A 49 9.07 6.53 -5.12
N GLY A 50 8.64 5.85 -6.18
CA GLY A 50 7.48 4.94 -6.15
C GLY A 50 6.14 5.68 -6.07
N ASP A 51 5.09 5.02 -6.55
CA ASP A 51 3.74 5.58 -6.58
C ASP A 51 3.13 5.56 -5.18
N ARG A 52 2.50 6.66 -4.78
CA ARG A 52 1.87 6.81 -3.47
C ARG A 52 0.36 6.63 -3.58
N HIS A 53 -0.15 5.71 -2.79
CA HIS A 53 -1.57 5.38 -2.67
C HIS A 53 -2.05 5.75 -1.26
N GLU A 54 -3.14 6.50 -1.15
CA GLU A 54 -3.83 6.71 0.13
C GLU A 54 -5.20 6.02 0.14
N GLY A 55 -5.47 5.29 1.20
CA GLY A 55 -6.77 4.66 1.43
C GLY A 55 -7.00 4.33 2.90
N TYR A 56 -8.15 3.73 3.19
CA TYR A 56 -8.53 3.36 4.54
C TYR A 56 -7.92 2.02 4.96
N ALA A 57 -7.34 2.00 6.16
CA ALA A 57 -6.91 0.77 6.82
C ALA A 57 -8.10 -0.12 7.18
N ALA A 58 -7.84 -1.33 7.69
CA ALA A 58 -8.85 -2.36 7.88
C ALA A 58 -9.96 -1.96 8.88
N ASN A 59 -9.69 -0.98 9.75
CA ASN A 59 -10.70 -0.42 10.67
C ASN A 59 -11.63 0.62 10.03
N GLY A 60 -11.43 1.00 8.77
CA GLY A 60 -12.24 1.98 8.03
C GLY A 60 -12.14 3.43 8.54
N ILE A 61 -11.35 3.69 9.58
CA ILE A 61 -11.24 5.00 10.24
C ILE A 61 -9.90 5.65 9.94
N HIS A 62 -8.82 4.88 10.01
CA HIS A 62 -7.47 5.41 9.82
C HIS A 62 -7.09 5.39 8.35
N VAL A 63 -6.42 6.44 7.89
CA VAL A 63 -5.89 6.52 6.54
C VAL A 63 -4.43 6.10 6.54
N LEU A 64 -4.08 5.23 5.60
CA LEU A 64 -2.73 4.74 5.37
C LEU A 64 -2.21 5.25 4.02
N ARG A 65 -0.95 5.68 4.02
CA ARG A 65 -0.16 5.96 2.83
C ARG A 65 0.72 4.76 2.53
N VAL A 66 0.66 4.26 1.31
CA VAL A 66 1.42 3.12 0.82
C VAL A 66 2.22 3.58 -0.39
N TRP A 67 3.53 3.36 -0.38
CA TRP A 67 4.39 3.61 -1.53
C TRP A 67 4.72 2.27 -2.18
N ILE A 68 4.47 2.17 -3.49
CA ILE A 68 4.71 0.97 -4.30
C ILE A 68 5.87 1.26 -5.27
N LEU A 69 6.79 0.30 -5.42
CA LEU A 69 7.90 0.46 -6.37
C LEU A 69 7.37 0.45 -7.82
N PRO A 70 7.91 1.32 -8.71
CA PRO A 70 7.54 1.30 -10.12
C PRO A 70 8.15 0.07 -10.80
N GLY A 71 7.41 -0.54 -11.73
CA GLY A 71 7.98 -1.55 -12.64
C GLY A 71 7.23 -2.88 -12.78
N GLN A 72 5.95 -2.96 -12.40
CA GLN A 72 5.17 -4.17 -12.65
C GLN A 72 3.89 -3.86 -13.44
N ILE A 73 3.07 -2.89 -13.01
CA ILE A 73 1.73 -2.60 -13.59
C ILE A 73 1.44 -1.09 -13.45
N PRO A 74 0.67 -0.45 -14.37
CA PRO A 74 0.28 0.94 -14.20
C PRO A 74 -0.48 1.17 -12.88
N SER A 75 -0.05 2.17 -12.11
CA SER A 75 -0.51 2.48 -10.74
C SER A 75 -2.01 2.63 -10.56
N PHE A 76 -2.73 2.94 -11.65
CA PHE A 76 -4.18 3.17 -11.63
C PHE A 76 -5.02 1.90 -11.73
N MET A 77 -4.41 0.73 -11.96
CA MET A 77 -5.16 -0.53 -12.08
C MET A 77 -5.19 -1.35 -10.80
N HIS A 78 -4.35 -1.04 -9.78
CA HIS A 78 -4.14 -1.84 -8.56
C HIS A 78 -4.24 -3.36 -8.79
N THR A 79 -3.68 -3.82 -9.91
CA THR A 79 -3.72 -5.24 -10.31
C THR A 79 -2.33 -5.85 -10.26
N GLY A 80 -2.28 -7.19 -10.17
CA GLY A 80 -1.08 -8.04 -10.15
C GLY A 80 -0.12 -7.78 -8.98
N ASP A 81 1.18 -7.98 -9.21
CA ASP A 81 2.18 -8.00 -8.14
C ASP A 81 2.56 -6.58 -7.71
N LEU A 82 2.20 -6.22 -6.48
CA LEU A 82 2.44 -4.90 -5.91
C LEU A 82 3.52 -4.98 -4.83
N THR A 83 4.71 -4.46 -5.14
CA THR A 83 5.84 -4.45 -4.20
C THR A 83 5.80 -3.20 -3.33
N VAL A 84 5.56 -3.38 -2.04
CA VAL A 84 5.48 -2.28 -1.05
C VAL A 84 6.88 -1.80 -0.71
N LYS A 85 7.17 -0.53 -1.02
CA LYS A 85 8.41 0.17 -0.67
C LYS A 85 8.40 0.65 0.78
N THR A 86 7.32 1.30 1.20
CA THR A 86 7.16 1.84 2.55
C THR A 86 5.69 2.17 2.86
N VAL A 87 5.37 2.35 4.14
CA VAL A 87 4.01 2.61 4.63
C VAL A 87 3.99 3.61 5.78
N ALA A 88 2.88 4.35 5.90
CA ALA A 88 2.71 5.32 6.97
C ALA A 88 1.26 5.70 7.27
N TRP A 89 0.93 5.87 8.55
CA TRP A 89 -0.32 6.52 8.94
C TRP A 89 -0.35 7.98 8.47
N ARG A 90 -1.47 8.41 7.89
CA ARG A 90 -1.73 9.82 7.61
C ARG A 90 -1.92 10.57 8.94
N GLY A 91 -1.36 11.77 9.05
CA GLY A 91 -1.58 12.67 10.20
C GLY A 91 -0.75 12.38 11.46
N ARG A 92 -0.07 11.22 11.57
CA ARG A 92 0.99 11.07 12.57
C ARG A 92 2.25 11.75 12.04
N ARG A 93 2.71 12.84 12.69
CA ARG A 93 4.07 13.38 12.53
C ARG A 93 5.06 12.38 13.15
N TRP A 94 6.19 12.19 12.48
CA TRP A 94 7.24 11.24 12.86
C TRP A 94 8.36 12.03 13.52
#